data_AF-G4ZQG3-F1
#
_entry.id   AF-G4ZQG3-F1
#
_cell.length_a   1.000
_cell.length_b   1.000
_cell.length_c   1.000
_cell.angle_alpha   90.00
_cell.angle_beta   90.00
_cell.angle_gamma   90.00
#
_symmetry.space_group_name_H-M   'P 1'
#
loop_
_entity.id
_entity.type
_entity.pdbx_description
1 polymer ?
#
loop_
_entity_poly.entity_id
_entity_poly.type
_entity_poly.pdbx_seq_one_letter_code
_entity_poly.pdbx_strand_id
1 'polypeptide(L)'
;CNGPYARTVPPPGAIVVDITGTYNESYQSLAEGLMYLPNTTEQHTLFLFPGVYQEQVVIPKLAGPLVIQGYTCDTMAYAENK
;
A
#
# COMPACT_ATOMS: atom_id res chain seq x y z
N CYS A 1 0.05 -13.03 -12.05
CA CYS A 1 0.82 -13.15 -10.80
C CYS A 1 -0.05 -13.88 -9.78
N ASN A 2 0.00 -15.22 -9.76
CA ASN A 2 -1.06 -16.03 -9.14
C ASN A 2 -0.50 -17.10 -8.17
N GLY A 3 0.77 -16.98 -7.78
CA GLY A 3 1.40 -17.92 -6.85
C GLY A 3 0.93 -17.71 -5.39
N PRO A 4 1.20 -18.66 -4.48
CA PRO A 4 0.82 -18.55 -3.06
C PRO A 4 1.46 -17.35 -2.33
N TYR A 5 2.58 -16.87 -2.86
CA TYR A 5 3.32 -15.71 -2.36
C TYR A 5 2.98 -14.41 -3.08
N ALA A 6 2.01 -14.42 -4.00
CA ALA A 6 1.58 -13.20 -4.68
C ALA A 6 0.80 -12.29 -3.73
N ARG A 7 1.03 -10.97 -3.84
CA ARG A 7 0.27 -9.91 -3.17
C ARG A 7 -0.15 -8.91 -4.23
N THR A 8 -1.26 -9.22 -4.89
CA THR A 8 -1.72 -8.51 -6.09
C THR A 8 -3.10 -7.91 -5.93
N VAL A 9 -3.71 -8.10 -4.76
CA VAL A 9 -5.05 -7.61 -4.41
C VAL A 9 -4.95 -6.95 -3.04
N PRO A 10 -5.49 -5.73 -2.86
CA PRO A 10 -5.53 -5.09 -1.56
C PRO A 10 -6.32 -5.95 -0.56
N PRO A 11 -5.83 -6.15 0.67
CA PRO A 11 -6.63 -6.79 1.70
C PRO A 11 -7.81 -5.89 2.11
N PRO A 12 -8.93 -6.46 2.62
CA PRO A 12 -10.07 -5.66 3.07
C PRO A 12 -9.67 -4.60 4.10
N GLY A 13 -10.16 -3.37 3.92
CA GLY A 13 -9.88 -2.24 4.81
C GLY A 13 -8.53 -1.57 4.61
N ALA A 14 -7.72 -2.01 3.63
CA ALA A 14 -6.50 -1.29 3.28
C ALA A 14 -6.79 0.05 2.62
N ILE A 15 -5.98 1.06 2.93
CA ILE A 15 -5.86 2.26 2.12
C ILE A 15 -5.09 1.89 0.85
N VAL A 16 -5.69 2.15 -0.31
CA VAL A 16 -5.12 1.78 -1.61
C VAL A 16 -4.46 2.99 -2.25
N VAL A 17 -3.23 2.83 -2.69
CA VAL A 17 -2.51 3.81 -3.49
C VAL A 17 -2.27 3.25 -4.87
N ASP A 18 -2.75 3.94 -5.90
CA ASP A 18 -2.57 3.60 -7.31
C ASP A 18 -2.29 4.90 -8.07
N ILE A 19 -1.05 5.06 -8.52
CA ILE A 19 -0.60 6.26 -9.24
C ILE A 19 -1.38 6.50 -10.54
N THR A 20 -1.98 5.45 -11.11
CA THR A 20 -2.78 5.56 -12.33
C THR A 20 -4.21 5.99 -12.05
N GLY A 21 -4.68 5.88 -10.81
CA GLY A 21 -6.08 6.09 -10.42
C GLY A 21 -7.06 5.10 -11.07
N THR A 22 -6.58 3.96 -11.59
CA THR A 22 -7.43 2.94 -12.24
C THR A 22 -8.22 2.14 -11.21
N TYR A 23 -7.63 1.89 -10.04
CA TYR A 23 -8.31 1.25 -8.93
C TYR A 23 -9.30 2.23 -8.27
N ASN A 24 -10.55 1.82 -8.14
CA ASN A 24 -11.59 2.68 -7.58
C ASN A 24 -11.30 3.04 -6.12
N GLU A 25 -11.56 4.30 -5.74
CA GLU A 25 -11.30 4.82 -4.39
C GLU A 25 -9.83 4.73 -3.94
N SER A 26 -8.90 4.70 -4.90
CA SER A 26 -7.47 4.79 -4.63
C SER A 26 -7.00 6.24 -4.52
N TYR A 27 -5.88 6.43 -3.82
CA TYR A 27 -5.11 7.66 -3.79
C TYR A 27 -3.98 7.60 -4.81
N GLN A 28 -3.59 8.73 -5.39
CA GLN A 28 -2.55 8.74 -6.44
C GLN A 28 -1.14 8.96 -5.89
N SER A 29 -1.01 9.22 -4.58
CA SER A 29 0.27 9.39 -3.89
C SER A 29 0.30 8.68 -2.53
N LEU A 30 1.49 8.30 -2.06
CA LEU A 30 1.66 7.73 -0.73
C LEU A 30 1.37 8.78 0.35
N ALA A 31 1.74 10.04 0.11
CA ALA A 31 1.45 11.14 1.03
C ALA A 31 -0.05 11.26 1.32
N GLU A 32 -0.90 11.26 0.29
CA GLU A 32 -2.36 11.28 0.45
C GLU A 32 -2.84 10.02 1.19
N GLY A 33 -2.39 8.83 0.79
CA GLY A 33 -2.78 7.59 1.46
C GLY A 33 -2.47 7.61 2.97
N LEU A 34 -1.31 8.15 3.36
CA LEU A 34 -0.94 8.31 4.76
C LEU A 34 -1.83 9.29 5.53
N MET A 35 -2.33 10.35 4.88
CA MET A 35 -3.23 11.33 5.51
C MET A 35 -4.60 10.75 5.86
N TYR A 36 -5.04 9.72 5.13
CA TYR A 36 -6.32 9.04 5.35
C TYR A 36 -6.23 7.80 6.24
N LEU A 37 -5.05 7.50 6.80
CA LEU A 37 -4.92 6.44 7.79
C LEU A 37 -5.75 6.78 9.05
N PRO A 38 -6.59 5.86 9.52
CA PRO A 38 -7.38 6.12 10.72
C PRO A 38 -6.48 6.13 11.95
N ASN A 39 -6.72 7.07 12.87
CA ASN A 39 -5.94 7.15 14.10
C ASN A 39 -6.52 6.21 15.18
N THR A 40 -6.38 4.90 14.97
CA THR A 40 -6.81 3.87 15.92
C THR A 40 -5.64 2.98 16.35
N THR A 41 -5.84 2.18 17.40
CA THR A 41 -4.86 1.21 17.90
C THR A 41 -4.82 -0.09 17.08
N GLU A 42 -5.72 -0.26 16.11
CA GLU A 42 -5.75 -1.42 15.23
C GLU A 42 -4.63 -1.36 14.19
N GLN A 43 -4.38 -2.48 13.51
CA GLN A 43 -3.42 -2.51 12.41
C GLN A 43 -3.96 -1.79 11.19
N HIS A 44 -3.15 -0.88 10.67
CA HIS A 44 -3.41 -0.16 9.44
C HIS A 44 -2.63 -0.78 8.29
N THR A 45 -3.26 -0.91 7.13
CA THR A 45 -2.57 -1.41 5.93
C THR A 45 -2.69 -0.38 4.82
N LEU A 46 -1.54 -0.02 4.23
CA LEU A 46 -1.47 0.75 3.00
C LEU A 46 -0.94 -0.18 1.90
N PHE A 47 -1.74 -0.37 0.85
CA PHE A 47 -1.40 -1.22 -0.29
C PHE A 47 -1.06 -0.36 -1.50
N LEU A 48 0.13 -0.55 -2.08
CA LEU A 48 0.58 0.18 -3.27
C LEU A 48 0.46 -0.71 -4.50
N PHE A 49 -0.25 -0.22 -5.52
CA PHE A 49 -0.20 -0.78 -6.86
C PHE A 49 1.15 -0.47 -7.56
N PRO A 50 1.48 -1.20 -8.64
CA PRO A 50 2.71 -0.96 -9.40
C PRO A 50 2.83 0.48 -9.87
N GLY A 51 4.00 1.09 -9.66
CA GLY A 51 4.20 2.50 -10.00
C GLY A 51 5.52 3.06 -9.49
N VAL A 52 5.91 4.21 -10.07
CA VAL A 52 7.08 4.97 -9.61
C VAL A 52 6.60 6.17 -8.81
N TYR A 53 6.75 6.09 -7.49
CA TYR A 53 6.34 7.13 -6.55
C TYR A 53 7.52 8.04 -6.21
N GLN A 54 7.61 9.19 -6.89
CA GLN A 54 8.69 10.17 -6.69
C GLN A 54 8.29 11.18 -5.60
N GLU A 55 8.43 10.79 -4.34
CA GLU A 55 7.98 11.60 -3.21
C GLU A 55 8.87 11.41 -1.97
N GLN A 56 8.77 12.37 -1.06
CA GLN A 56 9.32 12.27 0.28
C GLN A 56 8.17 12.31 1.27
N VAL A 57 8.01 11.24 2.06
CA VAL A 57 6.94 11.13 3.05
C VAL A 57 7.51 10.99 4.45
N VAL A 58 6.77 11.51 5.43
CA VAL A 58 7.03 11.29 6.86
C VAL A 58 5.89 10.45 7.39
N ILE A 59 6.21 9.28 7.96
CA ILE A 59 5.20 8.45 8.61
C ILE A 59 4.82 9.11 9.94
N PRO A 60 3.55 9.52 10.14
CA PRO A 60 3.13 10.11 11.38
C PRO A 60 3.19 9.08 12.52
N LYS A 61 3.27 9.57 13.76
CA LYS A 61 3.12 8.69 14.92
C LYS A 61 1.67 8.21 15.00
N LEU A 62 1.46 6.92 14.74
CA LEU A 62 0.15 6.28 14.81
C LEU A 62 -0.07 5.61 16.17
N ALA A 63 -1.34 5.48 16.58
CA ALA A 63 -1.72 4.75 17.79
C ALA A 63 -1.61 3.22 17.62
N GLY A 64 -1.65 2.72 16.39
CA GLY A 64 -1.54 1.31 16.02
C GLY A 64 -0.41 1.04 15.02
N PRO A 65 -0.14 -0.24 14.71
CA PRO A 65 0.91 -0.62 13.76
C PRO A 65 0.52 -0.28 12.32
N LEU A 66 1.52 0.07 11.49
CA LEU A 66 1.36 0.31 10.06
C LEU A 66 2.07 -0.78 9.25
N VAL A 67 1.35 -1.36 8.30
CA VAL A 67 1.90 -2.23 7.25
C VAL A 67 1.85 -1.49 5.92
N ILE A 68 3.00 -1.37 5.27
CA ILE A 68 3.11 -0.86 3.90
C ILE A 68 3.41 -2.06 3.00
N GLN A 69 2.49 -2.41 2.12
CA GLN A 69 2.59 -3.57 1.24
C GLN A 69 2.56 -3.12 -0.22
N GLY A 70 3.65 -3.37 -0.96
CA GLY A 70 3.67 -3.17 -2.40
C GLY A 70 3.10 -4.37 -3.17
N TYR A 71 2.63 -4.13 -4.39
CA TYR A 71 2.26 -5.17 -5.32
C TYR A 71 3.47 -6.04 -5.68
N THR A 72 3.35 -7.36 -5.51
CA THR A 72 4.40 -8.30 -5.91
C THR A 72 3.82 -9.62 -6.37
N CYS A 73 4.52 -10.26 -7.30
CA CYS A 73 4.17 -11.59 -7.78
C CYS A 73 4.73 -12.69 -6.87
N ASP A 74 5.72 -12.36 -6.03
CA ASP A 74 6.32 -13.24 -5.04
C ASP A 74 6.94 -12.44 -3.87
N THR A 75 6.36 -12.56 -2.68
CA THR A 75 6.89 -11.92 -1.46
C THR A 75 8.27 -12.42 -1.03
N MET A 76 8.78 -13.51 -1.59
CA MET A 76 10.11 -14.06 -1.27
C MET A 76 11.23 -13.46 -2.11
N ALA A 77 10.91 -12.71 -3.17
CA ALA A 77 11.90 -12.16 -4.10
C ALA A 77 11.63 -10.69 -4.41
N TYR A 78 12.55 -9.80 -4.00
CA TYR A 78 12.43 -8.37 -4.28
C TYR A 78 12.42 -8.04 -5.78
N ALA A 79 13.03 -8.91 -6.61
CA ALA A 79 13.02 -8.77 -8.07
C ALA A 79 11.62 -8.96 -8.68
N GLU A 80 10.67 -9.54 -7.93
CA GLU A 80 9.28 -9.72 -8.35
C GLU A 80 8.34 -8.59 -7.91
N ASN A 81 8.86 -7.56 -7.24
CA ASN A 81 8.15 -6.31 -7.05
C ASN A 81 7.88 -5.66 -8.41
N LYS A 82 6.68 -5.11 -8.59
CA LYS A 82 6.24 -4.51 -9.86
C LYS A 82 5.98 -3.02 -9.69
#